data_AF-A0A2E6T7B7-F1
#
_entry.id   AF-A0A2E6T7B7-F1
#
_cell.length_a   1.000
_cell.length_b   1.000
_cell.length_c   1.000
_cell.angle_alpha   90.00
_cell.angle_beta   90.00
_cell.angle_gamma   90.00
#
_symmetry.space_group_name_H-M   'P 1'
#
loop_
_entity.id
_entity.type
_entity.pdbx_description
1 polymer ?
#
loop_
_entity_poly.entity_id
_entity_poly.type
_entity_poly.pdbx_seq_one_letter_code
_entity_poly.pdbx_strand_id
1 'polypeptide(L)' 'MKEPRVVTGMLSRGTYGHGGAHATQSWADPKTGLIYVMMIQRAGFPNGDNSPVRKGFQQSAVNEFVSE' A
#
# COMPACT_ATOMS: atom_id res chain seq x y z
N MET A 1 -6.36 10.16 1.56
CA MET A 1 -6.43 10.11 0.08
C MET A 1 -7.79 10.60 -0.41
N LYS A 2 -7.88 11.47 -1.44
CA LYS A 2 -9.17 11.99 -1.97
C LYS A 2 -9.84 11.02 -2.95
N GLU A 3 -9.10 10.49 -3.93
CA GLU A 3 -9.56 9.48 -4.90
C GLU A 3 -8.49 8.41 -5.15
N PRO A 4 -8.83 7.10 -5.10
CA PRO A 4 -7.91 6.01 -5.44
C PRO A 4 -7.41 6.11 -6.89
N ARG A 5 -6.09 6.19 -7.10
CA ARG A 5 -5.43 6.02 -8.40
C ARG A 5 -4.89 4.60 -8.55
N VAL A 6 -4.43 4.20 -9.73
CA VAL A 6 -4.01 2.83 -10.11
C VAL A 6 -3.23 2.07 -9.00
N VAL A 7 -2.29 2.73 -8.32
CA VAL A 7 -1.48 2.14 -7.24
C VAL A 7 -2.22 2.00 -5.90
N THR A 8 -3.25 2.78 -5.67
CA THR A 8 -4.06 2.85 -4.45
C THR A 8 -5.49 2.35 -4.67
N GLY A 9 -5.80 1.77 -5.84
CA GLY A 9 -7.17 1.35 -6.20
C GLY A 9 -7.79 0.34 -5.22
N MET A 10 -6.95 -0.35 -4.46
CA MET A 10 -7.34 -1.32 -3.44
C MET A 10 -7.58 -0.69 -2.05
N LEU A 11 -7.29 0.60 -1.89
CA LEU A 11 -7.42 1.32 -0.62
C LEU A 11 -8.74 2.08 -0.55
N SER A 12 -9.33 2.13 0.64
CA SER A 12 -10.54 2.90 0.86
C SER A 12 -10.31 4.40 0.72
N ARG A 13 -11.38 5.14 0.41
CA ARG A 13 -11.38 6.59 0.54
C ARG A 13 -11.09 6.96 1.99
N GLY A 14 -10.20 7.93 2.20
CA GLY A 14 -9.77 8.33 3.55
C GLY A 14 -8.48 7.68 4.02
N THR A 15 -8.00 6.58 3.39
CA THR A 15 -6.71 5.98 3.71
C THR A 15 -5.57 7.01 3.65
N TYR A 16 -4.66 6.95 4.62
CA TYR A 16 -3.53 7.86 4.77
C TYR A 16 -2.23 7.06 4.95
N GLY A 17 -1.11 7.65 4.54
CA GLY A 17 0.17 6.95 4.48
C GLY A 17 1.11 7.55 3.45
N HIS A 18 2.29 6.97 3.35
CA HIS A 18 3.31 7.38 2.38
C HIS A 18 4.31 6.25 2.09
N GLY A 19 5.00 6.39 0.96
CA GLY A 19 6.24 5.66 0.69
C GLY A 19 7.41 6.28 1.45
N GLY A 20 8.37 5.44 1.84
CA GLY A 20 9.62 5.85 2.46
C GLY A 20 10.83 5.54 1.59
N ALA A 21 12.01 5.79 2.13
CA ALA A 21 13.27 5.46 1.48
C ALA A 21 13.34 3.97 1.13
N HIS A 22 14.07 3.61 0.07
CA HIS A 22 14.25 2.22 -0.36
C HIS A 22 12.94 1.46 -0.63
N ALA A 23 11.89 2.18 -1.04
CA ALA A 23 10.58 1.62 -1.37
C ALA A 23 9.83 0.97 -0.19
N THR A 24 10.16 1.33 1.06
CA THR A 24 9.32 1.01 2.23
C THR A 24 7.96 1.68 2.11
N GLN A 25 6.93 1.14 2.73
CA GLN A 25 5.57 1.71 2.70
C GLN A 25 4.90 1.63 4.07
N SER A 26 4.13 2.67 4.42
CA SER A 26 3.27 2.69 5.59
C SER A 26 1.91 3.30 5.22
N TRP A 27 0.82 2.55 5.41
CA TRP A 27 -0.54 2.99 5.12
C TRP A 27 -1.51 2.55 6.20
N ALA A 28 -2.48 3.38 6.55
CA ALA A 28 -3.55 3.07 7.48
C ALA A 28 -4.90 3.35 6.81
N ASP A 29 -5.72 2.31 6.70
CA ASP A 29 -7.07 2.37 6.15
C ASP A 29 -8.09 2.41 7.30
N PRO A 30 -8.71 3.57 7.59
CA PRO A 30 -9.64 3.70 8.71
C PRO A 30 -10.98 2.97 8.46
N LYS A 31 -11.31 2.62 7.21
CA LYS A 31 -12.57 1.93 6.89
C LYS A 31 -12.47 0.45 7.22
N THR A 32 -11.34 -0.17 6.90
CA THR A 32 -11.10 -1.61 7.18
C THR A 32 -10.43 -1.84 8.53
N GLY A 33 -9.88 -0.79 9.15
CA GLY A 33 -9.10 -0.90 10.38
C GLY A 33 -7.70 -1.48 10.16
N LEU A 34 -7.27 -1.66 8.91
CA LEU A 34 -6.00 -2.28 8.58
C LEU A 34 -4.85 -1.27 8.53
N ILE A 35 -3.72 -1.66 9.12
CA ILE A 35 -2.44 -0.94 9.00
C ILE A 35 -1.49 -1.82 8.20
N TYR A 36 -0.99 -1.28 7.10
CA TYR A 36 -0.07 -1.92 6.18
C TYR A 36 1.34 -1.37 6.41
N VAL A 37 2.26 -2.23 6.83
CA VAL A 37 3.69 -1.88 6.99
C VAL A 37 4.52 -2.79 6.11
N MET A 38 5.17 -2.23 5.09
CA MET A 38 6.04 -2.98 4.18
C MET A 38 7.47 -2.49 4.35
N MET A 39 8.31 -3.39 4.88
CA MET A 39 9.75 -3.19 5.03
C MET A 39 10.46 -4.10 4.04
N ILE A 40 11.21 -3.52 3.11
CA ILE A 40 11.95 -4.27 2.09
C ILE A 40 13.39 -3.76 2.02
N GLN A 41 14.32 -4.68 1.78
CA GLN A 41 15.74 -4.36 1.63
C GLN A 41 16.16 -4.49 0.16
N ARG A 42 15.57 -3.66 -0.70
CA ARG A 42 15.87 -3.64 -2.15
C ARG A 42 16.28 -2.26 -2.62
N ALA A 43 17.52 -2.15 -3.11
CA ALA A 43 18.02 -0.95 -3.74
C ALA A 43 17.64 -0.89 -5.24
N GLY A 44 17.55 0.31 -5.80
CA GLY A 44 17.46 0.52 -7.26
C GLY A 44 16.07 0.45 -7.88
N PHE A 45 14.98 0.57 -7.13
CA PHE A 45 13.66 0.76 -7.75
C PHE A 45 13.56 2.14 -8.40
N PRO A 46 13.19 2.24 -9.69
CA PRO A 46 12.99 3.54 -10.35
C PRO A 46 11.87 4.36 -9.69
N ASN A 47 10.85 3.68 -9.15
CA ASN A 47 9.77 4.25 -8.37
C ASN A 47 9.27 3.22 -7.34
N GLY A 48 9.54 3.46 -6.04
CA GLY A 48 9.14 2.56 -4.96
C GLY A 48 7.63 2.44 -4.78
N ASP A 49 6.89 3.54 -5.02
CA ASP A 49 5.44 3.61 -4.89
C ASP A 49 4.70 2.90 -6.03
N ASN A 50 5.32 2.84 -7.21
CA ASN A 50 4.81 2.11 -8.37
C ASN A 50 5.57 0.80 -8.61
N SER A 51 5.98 0.13 -7.53
CA SER A 51 6.68 -1.16 -7.62
C SER A 51 5.68 -2.34 -7.67
N PRO A 52 5.98 -3.41 -8.45
CA PRO A 52 5.20 -4.64 -8.43
C PRO A 52 5.10 -5.27 -7.04
N VAL A 53 6.15 -5.10 -6.23
CA VAL A 53 6.21 -5.60 -4.84
C VAL A 53 5.12 -4.95 -3.98
N ARG A 54 4.99 -3.62 -4.04
CA ARG A 54 3.92 -2.91 -3.31
C ARG A 54 2.54 -3.38 -3.75
N LYS A 55 2.32 -3.51 -5.08
CA LYS A 55 1.03 -3.99 -5.63
C LYS A 55 0.69 -5.39 -5.11
N GLY A 56 1.64 -6.31 -5.18
CA GLY A 56 1.45 -7.70 -4.70
C GLY A 56 1.14 -7.74 -3.22
N PHE A 57 1.97 -7.09 -2.38
CA PHE A 57 1.76 -7.02 -0.94
C PHE A 57 0.37 -6.48 -0.58
N GLN A 58 -0.02 -5.36 -1.18
CA GLN A 58 -1.30 -4.73 -0.87
C GLN A 58 -2.50 -5.57 -1.32
N GLN A 59 -2.43 -6.18 -2.52
CA GLN A 59 -3.50 -7.05 -3.02
C GLN A 59 -3.65 -8.28 -2.13
N SER A 60 -2.55 -8.93 -1.75
CA SER A 60 -2.59 -10.10 -0.87
C SER A 60 -3.20 -9.75 0.50
N ALA A 61 -2.79 -8.63 1.09
CA ALA A 61 -3.35 -8.20 2.38
C ALA A 61 -4.84 -7.84 2.28
N VAL A 62 -5.29 -7.20 1.20
CA VAL A 62 -6.72 -6.94 0.98
C VAL A 62 -7.50 -8.24 0.82
N ASN A 63 -7.00 -9.18 0.00
CA ASN A 63 -7.69 -10.45 -0.21
C ASN A 63 -7.81 -11.30 1.06
N GLU A 64 -6.80 -11.24 1.94
CA GLU A 64 -6.77 -12.04 3.17
C GLU A 64 -7.63 -11.43 4.28
N PHE A 65 -7.58 -10.10 4.43
CA PHE A 65 -8.09 -9.44 5.64
C PHE A 65 -9.33 -8.56 5.44
N VAL A 66 -9.72 -8.28 4.19
CA VAL A 66 -10.93 -7.52 3.90
C VAL A 66 -12.02 -8.50 3.45
N SER A 67 -12.96 -8.78 4.35
CA SER A 67 -14.19 -9.50 3.99
C SER A 67 -15.12 -8.60 3.16
N GLU A 68 -15.97 -9.22 2.33
CA GLU A 68 -17.05 -8.52 1.60
C GLU A 68 -17.99 -7.73 2.53
#